data_AF-A0A7I8DK78-F1
#
_entry.id   AF-A0A7I8DK78-F1
#
_cell.length_a   1.000
_cell.length_b   1.000
_cell.length_c   1.000
_cell.angle_alpha   90.00
_cell.angle_beta   90.00
_cell.angle_gamma   90.00
#
_symmetry.space_group_name_H-M   'P 1'
#
loop_
_entity.id
_entity.type
_entity.pdbx_description
1 polymer ?
#
loop_
_entity_poly.entity_id
_entity_poly.type
_entity_poly.pdbx_seq_one_letter_code
_entity_poly.pdbx_strand_id
1 'polypeptide(L)'
;MSWKYEIFRAFFVAFGAFEVISNGIFLIRKNGMELAARQHQELPPDRKDSQFKAKVLCMFSFGVLFLLSGLYSYVTHTFHFKEAVFTLTIFAIYAILEGCYYRYWKTIGFSCVSILFLVLFLII
;
A
#
# COMPACT_ATOMS: atom_id res chain seq x y z
N MET A 1 -10.50 23.78 0.52
CA MET A 1 -9.49 22.70 0.54
C MET A 1 -8.59 22.90 -0.67
N SER A 2 -7.25 22.80 -0.55
CA SER A 2 -6.36 22.96 -1.71
C SER A 2 -6.47 21.76 -2.64
N TRP A 3 -6.34 21.96 -3.96
CA TRP A 3 -6.38 20.89 -4.97
C TRP A 3 -5.43 19.73 -4.65
N LYS A 4 -4.28 20.01 -4.02
CA LYS A 4 -3.35 18.96 -3.58
C LYS A 4 -3.97 17.97 -2.59
N TYR A 5 -4.75 18.47 -1.63
CA TYR A 5 -5.39 17.63 -0.62
C TYR A 5 -6.54 16.82 -1.21
N GLU A 6 -7.22 17.36 -2.22
CA GLU A 6 -8.21 16.62 -2.99
C GLU A 6 -7.60 15.46 -3.75
N ILE A 7 -6.46 15.69 -4.41
CA ILE A 7 -5.71 14.64 -5.13
C ILE A 7 -5.26 13.56 -4.16
N PHE A 8 -4.67 13.91 -3.02
CA PHE A 8 -4.24 12.91 -2.03
C PHE A 8 -5.41 12.15 -1.43
N ARG A 9 -6.51 12.83 -1.11
CA ARG A 9 -7.73 12.20 -0.62
C ARG A 9 -8.28 11.18 -1.62
N ALA A 10 -8.35 11.56 -2.90
CA ALA A 10 -8.79 10.65 -3.96
C ALA A 10 -7.83 9.47 -4.13
N PHE A 11 -6.52 9.71 -4.07
CA PHE A 11 -5.51 8.66 -4.11
C PHE A 11 -5.69 7.65 -2.98
N PHE A 12 -5.87 8.12 -1.73
CA PHE A 12 -6.05 7.25 -0.56
C PHE A 12 -7.24 6.30 -0.74
N VAL A 13 -8.37 6.82 -1.24
CA VAL A 13 -9.56 6.00 -1.52
C VAL A 13 -9.31 5.03 -2.67
N ALA A 14 -8.78 5.51 -3.80
CA ALA A 14 -8.59 4.68 -4.98
C ALA A 14 -7.55 3.57 -4.74
N PHE A 15 -6.39 3.92 -4.19
CA PHE A 15 -5.34 2.98 -3.84
C PHE A 15 -5.79 2.02 -2.73
N GLY A 16 -6.44 2.53 -1.69
CA GLY A 16 -6.98 1.71 -0.60
C GLY A 16 -8.01 0.70 -1.10
N ALA A 17 -8.96 1.12 -1.94
CA ALA A 17 -9.94 0.23 -2.53
C ALA A 17 -9.29 -0.83 -3.44
N PHE A 18 -8.33 -0.43 -4.27
CA PHE A 18 -7.59 -1.36 -5.12
C PHE A 18 -6.89 -2.43 -4.29
N GLU A 19 -6.17 -2.06 -3.24
CA GLU A 19 -5.47 -2.99 -2.36
C GLU A 19 -6.43 -3.90 -1.58
N VAL A 20 -7.55 -3.37 -1.07
CA VAL A 20 -8.57 -4.19 -0.37
C VAL A 20 -9.19 -5.22 -1.31
N ILE A 21 -9.61 -4.79 -2.51
CA ILE A 21 -10.30 -5.67 -3.46
C ILE A 21 -9.35 -6.72 -4.01
N SER A 22 -8.18 -6.32 -4.51
CA SER A 22 -7.21 -7.25 -5.11
C SER A 22 -6.72 -8.28 -4.10
N ASN A 23 -6.19 -7.84 -2.96
CA ASN A 23 -5.69 -8.75 -1.93
C ASN A 23 -6.81 -9.55 -1.28
N GLY A 24 -8.01 -8.99 -1.13
CA GLY A 24 -9.19 -9.73 -0.65
C GLY A 24 -9.55 -10.88 -1.59
N ILE A 25 -9.54 -10.66 -2.90
CA ILE A 25 -9.74 -11.71 -3.91
C ILE A 25 -8.67 -12.79 -3.78
N PHE A 26 -7.40 -12.41 -3.57
CA PHE A 26 -6.30 -13.36 -3.41
C PHE A 26 -6.41 -14.21 -2.14
N LEU A 27 -6.97 -13.67 -1.05
CA LEU A 27 -7.16 -14.42 0.19
C LEU A 27 -8.31 -15.43 0.11
N ILE A 28 -9.32 -15.17 -0.72
CA ILE A 28 -10.54 -15.99 -0.80
C ILE A 28 -10.45 -17.06 -1.90
N ARG A 29 -9.79 -16.77 -3.04
CA ARG A 29 -9.72 -17.71 -4.16
C ARG A 29 -8.77 -18.89 -3.89
N LYS A 30 -9.17 -20.07 -4.35
CA LYS A 30 -8.37 -21.32 -4.25
C LYS A 30 -6.99 -21.19 -4.93
N ASN A 31 -6.89 -20.45 -6.03
CA ASN A 31 -5.63 -20.13 -6.73
C ASN A 31 -5.15 -18.69 -6.46
N GLY A 32 -5.59 -18.08 -5.37
CA GLY A 32 -5.36 -16.67 -5.09
C GLY A 32 -3.87 -16.32 -4.89
N MET A 33 -3.06 -17.22 -4.34
CA MET A 33 -1.62 -16.99 -4.20
C MET A 33 -0.88 -17.00 -5.55
N GLU A 34 -1.33 -17.80 -6.51
CA GLU A 34 -0.79 -17.78 -7.87
C GLU A 34 -1.11 -16.44 -8.55
N LEU A 35 -2.33 -15.92 -8.36
CA LEU A 35 -2.72 -14.60 -8.85
C LEU A 35 -1.94 -13.48 -8.15
N ALA A 36 -1.75 -13.58 -6.84
CA ALA A 36 -0.94 -12.65 -6.06
C ALA A 36 0.51 -12.62 -6.55
N ALA A 37 1.11 -13.77 -6.87
CA ALA A 37 2.46 -13.84 -7.42
C ALA A 37 2.60 -13.14 -8.78
N ARG A 38 1.53 -13.13 -9.60
CA ARG A 38 1.52 -12.40 -10.88
C ARG A 38 1.41 -10.89 -10.70
N GLN A 39 0.71 -10.42 -9.65
CA GLN A 39 0.63 -8.99 -9.31
C GLN A 39 1.89 -8.51 -8.61
N HIS A 40 2.37 -9.25 -7.61
CA HIS A 40 3.50 -8.88 -6.76
C HIS A 40 4.86 -9.30 -7.33
N GLN A 41 5.15 -8.88 -8.56
CA GLN A 41 6.40 -9.18 -9.26
C GLN A 41 7.63 -8.46 -8.67
N GLU A 42 7.41 -7.59 -7.68
CA GLU A 42 8.45 -7.02 -6.85
C GLU A 42 9.07 -8.02 -5.87
N LEU A 43 8.43 -9.17 -5.61
CA LEU A 43 9.04 -10.25 -4.86
C LEU A 43 9.95 -11.12 -5.75
N PRO A 44 10.95 -11.81 -5.17
CA PRO A 44 11.72 -12.81 -5.91
C PRO A 44 10.82 -13.93 -6.47
N PRO A 45 11.16 -14.55 -7.61
CA PRO A 45 10.32 -15.57 -8.25
C PRO A 45 10.32 -16.92 -7.52
N ASP A 46 11.29 -17.17 -6.64
CA ASP A 46 11.51 -18.44 -5.93
C ASP A 46 10.91 -18.45 -4.51
N ARG A 47 10.01 -17.50 -4.19
CA ARG A 47 9.43 -17.37 -2.86
C ARG A 47 8.33 -18.40 -2.60
N LYS A 48 8.17 -18.75 -1.33
CA LYS A 48 7.14 -19.70 -0.88
C LYS A 48 5.76 -19.01 -0.87
N ASP A 49 4.70 -19.77 -1.12
CA ASP A 49 3.31 -19.30 -1.01
C ASP A 49 3.00 -18.64 0.34
N SER A 50 3.60 -19.11 1.43
CA SER A 50 3.42 -18.50 2.75
C SER A 50 3.95 -17.07 2.83
N GLN A 51 5.00 -16.74 2.09
CA GLN A 51 5.58 -15.40 2.01
C GLN A 51 4.69 -14.47 1.18
N PHE A 52 4.14 -14.97 0.07
CA PHE A 52 3.11 -14.24 -0.69
C PHE A 52 1.87 -13.99 0.17
N LYS A 53 1.41 -15.00 0.92
CA LYS A 53 0.25 -14.83 1.80
C LYS A 53 0.48 -13.78 2.87
N ALA A 54 1.66 -13.74 3.47
CA ALA A 54 2.02 -12.70 4.44
C ALA A 54 1.99 -11.30 3.81
N LYS A 55 2.58 -11.14 2.63
CA LYS A 55 2.54 -9.88 1.88
C LYS A 55 1.11 -9.45 1.54
N VAL A 56 0.29 -10.36 1.00
CA VAL A 56 -1.11 -10.09 0.67
C VAL A 56 -1.90 -9.65 1.89
N LEU A 57 -1.68 -10.27 3.05
CA LEU A 57 -2.31 -9.84 4.31
C LEU A 57 -1.84 -8.43 4.71
N CYS A 58 -0.54 -8.14 4.64
CA CYS A 58 -0.01 -6.81 4.93
C CYS A 58 -0.58 -5.74 3.99
N MET A 59 -0.57 -6.00 2.68
CA MET A 59 -1.08 -5.08 1.67
C MET A 59 -2.60 -4.88 1.80
N PHE A 60 -3.35 -5.94 2.12
CA PHE A 60 -4.77 -5.82 2.46
C PHE A 60 -4.99 -4.90 3.66
N SER A 61 -4.23 -5.08 4.75
CA SER A 61 -4.32 -4.23 5.94
C SER A 61 -3.98 -2.77 5.64
N PHE A 62 -2.93 -2.50 4.86
CA PHE A 62 -2.63 -1.14 4.41
C PHE A 62 -3.73 -0.59 3.52
N GLY A 63 -4.30 -1.39 2.61
CA GLY A 63 -5.44 -1.02 1.80
C GLY A 63 -6.62 -0.54 2.64
N VAL A 64 -6.95 -1.28 3.71
CA VAL A 64 -7.99 -0.88 4.67
C VAL A 64 -7.64 0.45 5.33
N LEU A 65 -6.40 0.65 5.78
CA LEU A 65 -5.97 1.91 6.41
C LEU A 65 -6.06 3.11 5.45
N PHE A 66 -5.57 2.97 4.21
CA PHE A 66 -5.67 4.00 3.18
C PHE A 66 -7.13 4.32 2.86
N LEU A 67 -7.96 3.30 2.68
CA LEU A 67 -9.37 3.46 2.35
C LEU A 67 -10.13 4.15 3.47
N LEU A 68 -9.96 3.72 4.72
CA LEU A 68 -10.61 4.33 5.88
C LEU A 68 -10.16 5.78 6.08
N SER A 69 -8.86 6.07 5.96
CA SER A 69 -8.33 7.43 6.06
C SER A 69 -8.90 8.34 4.97
N GLY A 70 -8.95 7.86 3.72
CA GLY A 70 -9.54 8.59 2.60
C GLY A 70 -11.04 8.84 2.75
N LEU A 71 -11.82 7.81 3.09
CA LEU A 71 -13.27 7.91 3.31
C LEU A 71 -13.59 8.80 4.51
N TYR A 72 -12.86 8.67 5.61
CA TYR A 72 -13.02 9.53 6.77
C TYR A 72 -12.83 11.01 6.42
N SER A 73 -11.85 11.32 5.57
CA SER A 73 -11.63 12.67 5.06
C SER A 73 -12.76 13.17 4.14
N TYR A 74 -13.42 12.29 3.39
CA TYR A 74 -14.62 12.66 2.61
C TYR A 74 -15.82 12.94 3.52
N VAL A 75 -16.09 12.06 4.49
CA VAL A 75 -17.23 12.17 5.42
C VAL A 75 -17.13 13.42 6.29
N THR A 76 -15.94 13.74 6.77
CA THR A 76 -15.71 14.91 7.64
C THR A 76 -15.47 16.21 6.86
N HIS A 77 -15.46 16.15 5.52
CA HIS A 77 -15.13 17.27 4.63
C HIS A 77 -13.81 18.00 4.98
N THR A 78 -12.90 17.32 5.69
CA THR A 78 -11.63 17.89 6.18
C THR A 78 -10.49 16.94 5.85
N PHE A 79 -9.35 17.51 5.44
CA PHE A 79 -8.16 16.72 5.17
C PHE A 79 -7.35 16.51 6.45
N HIS A 80 -7.26 15.26 6.87
CA HIS A 80 -6.61 14.82 8.09
C HIS A 80 -5.12 14.58 7.82
N PHE A 81 -4.35 15.67 7.77
CA PHE A 81 -2.96 15.64 7.34
C PHE A 81 -2.08 14.73 8.22
N LYS A 82 -2.28 14.76 9.55
CA LYS A 82 -1.44 13.97 10.48
C LYS A 82 -1.66 12.47 10.29
N GLU A 83 -2.90 12.07 10.08
CA GLU A 83 -3.35 10.71 9.84
C GLU A 83 -2.82 10.20 8.50
N ALA A 84 -2.84 11.05 7.48
CA ALA A 84 -2.25 10.76 6.17
C ALA A 84 -0.73 10.57 6.26
N VAL A 85 0.00 11.48 6.93
CA VAL A 85 1.45 11.33 7.17
C VAL A 85 1.74 10.05 7.93
N PHE A 86 0.99 9.76 8.99
CA PHE A 86 1.16 8.55 9.78
C PHE A 86 1.03 7.30 8.90
N THR A 87 -0.06 7.22 8.12
CA THR A 87 -0.37 6.10 7.22
C THR A 87 0.74 5.89 6.18
N LEU A 88 1.21 6.96 5.55
CA LEU A 88 2.29 6.91 4.57
C LEU A 88 3.62 6.51 5.21
N THR A 89 3.89 6.98 6.42
CA THR A 89 5.13 6.66 7.15
C THR A 89 5.20 5.18 7.49
N ILE A 90 4.11 4.60 8.05
CA ILE A 90 4.09 3.17 8.37
C ILE A 90 4.17 2.30 7.11
N PHE A 91 3.56 2.74 6.01
CA PHE A 91 3.64 2.05 4.71
C PHE A 91 5.06 2.09 4.14
N ALA A 92 5.73 3.25 4.23
CA ALA A 92 7.13 3.38 3.81
C ALA A 92 8.07 2.51 4.67
N ILE A 93 7.88 2.47 5.99
CA ILE A 93 8.62 1.58 6.89
C ILE A 93 8.43 0.13 6.49
N TYR A 94 7.18 -0.29 6.24
CA TYR A 94 6.89 -1.64 5.76
C TYR A 94 7.64 -1.96 4.46
N ALA A 95 7.58 -1.06 3.47
CA ALA A 95 8.26 -1.26 2.20
C ALA A 95 9.78 -1.36 2.36
N ILE A 96 10.39 -0.58 3.27
CA ILE A 96 11.82 -0.68 3.61
C ILE A 96 12.14 -2.03 4.25
N LEU A 97 11.36 -2.46 5.24
CA LEU A 97 11.56 -3.76 5.89
C LEU A 97 11.45 -4.90 4.87
N GLU A 98 10.50 -4.82 3.95
CA GLU A 98 10.35 -5.77 2.85
C GLU A 98 11.59 -5.78 1.94
N GLY A 99 12.08 -4.61 1.54
CA GLY A 99 13.30 -4.46 0.74
C GLY A 99 14.55 -5.03 1.43
N CYS A 100 14.71 -4.76 2.73
CA CYS A 100 15.80 -5.30 3.55
C CYS A 100 15.72 -6.81 3.73
N TYR A 101 14.50 -7.36 3.85
CA TYR A 101 14.27 -8.79 4.05
C TYR A 101 14.55 -9.60 2.77
N TYR A 102 13.97 -9.19 1.64
CA TYR A 102 14.12 -9.93 0.39
C TYR A 102 15.41 -9.63 -0.36
N ARG A 103 16.04 -8.46 -0.13
CA ARG A 103 17.28 -8.02 -0.77
C ARG A 103 17.27 -8.18 -2.29
N TYR A 104 16.10 -7.95 -2.89
CA TYR A 104 15.86 -8.09 -4.32
C TYR A 104 15.60 -6.72 -4.92
N TRP A 105 16.24 -6.45 -6.06
CA TRP A 105 16.31 -5.10 -6.62
C TRP A 105 14.93 -4.49 -6.91
N LYS A 106 13.94 -5.31 -7.30
CA LYS A 106 12.56 -4.84 -7.51
C LYS A 106 11.87 -4.49 -6.20
N THR A 107 12.10 -5.27 -5.14
CA THR A 107 11.57 -4.98 -3.80
C THR A 107 12.19 -3.69 -3.26
N ILE A 108 13.50 -3.50 -3.45
CA ILE A 108 14.20 -2.26 -3.08
C ILE A 108 13.64 -1.09 -3.89
N GLY A 109 13.37 -1.29 -5.19
CA GLY A 109 12.71 -0.30 -6.04
C GLY A 109 11.34 0.12 -5.48
N PHE A 110 10.53 -0.83 -5.02
CA PHE A 110 9.26 -0.55 -4.34
C PHE A 110 9.49 0.25 -3.04
N SER A 111 10.49 -0.07 -2.22
CA SER A 111 10.86 0.73 -1.04
C SER A 111 11.20 2.17 -1.43
N CYS A 112 12.00 2.37 -2.47
CA CYS A 112 12.38 3.71 -2.95
C CYS A 112 11.17 4.52 -3.43
N VAL A 113 10.24 3.89 -4.16
CA VAL A 113 9.00 4.55 -4.62
C VAL A 113 8.13 4.95 -3.42
N SER A 114 7.99 4.08 -2.42
CA SER A 114 7.21 4.39 -1.20
C SER A 114 7.81 5.54 -0.40
N ILE A 115 9.14 5.62 -0.28
CA ILE A 115 9.84 6.76 0.35
C ILE A 115 9.62 8.03 -0.47
N LEU A 116 9.81 7.97 -1.79
CA LEU A 116 9.61 9.11 -2.68
C LEU A 116 8.19 9.66 -2.55
N PHE A 117 7.20 8.78 -2.48
CA PHE A 117 5.81 9.17 -2.34
C PHE A 117 5.54 9.89 -1.00
N LEU A 118 6.09 9.38 0.11
CA LEU A 118 6.04 10.07 1.41
C LEU A 118 6.70 11.45 1.36
N VAL A 119 7.89 11.56 0.75
CA VAL A 119 8.62 12.83 0.65
C VAL A 119 7.85 13.84 -0.20
N LEU A 120 7.32 13.41 -1.35
CA LEU A 120 6.48 14.26 -2.20
C LEU A 120 5.24 14.74 -1.45
N PHE A 121 4.60 13.87 -0.67
CA PHE A 121 3.46 14.24 0.16
C PHE A 121 3.79 15.32 1.20
N LEU A 122 4.98 15.28 1.81
CA LEU A 122 5.39 16.23 2.84
C LEU A 122 5.78 17.60 2.28
N ILE A 123 6.26 17.65 1.04
CA ILE A 123 6.76 18.89 0.41
C ILE A 123 5.66 19.63 -0.35
N ILE A 124 4.68 18.91 -0.91
CA ILE A 124 3.59 19.48 -1.73
C ILE A 124 2.50 20.12 -0.87
#